data_AF-A0A2W6SI90-F1
#
_entry.id   AF-A0A2W6SI90-F1
#
_cell.length_a   1.000
_cell.length_b   1.000
_cell.length_c   1.000
_cell.angle_alpha   90.00
_cell.angle_beta   90.00
_cell.angle_gamma   90.00
#
_symmetry.space_group_name_H-M   'P 1'
#
loop_
_entity.id
_entity.type
_entity.pdbx_description
1 polymer ?
#
loop_
_entity_poly.entity_id
_entity_poly.type
_entity_poly.pdbx_seq_one_letter_code
_entity_poly.pdbx_strand_id
1 'polypeptide(L)' 'MPKQTERERLVDLESRRRKLDDEVEAARRALRGKYAAAVTELEVERLTEREFRDLVVQAIRAGGSPSLAALKALPAQPR' A
#
# COMPACT_ATOMS: atom_id res chain seq x y z
N MET A 1 1.18 41.64 -18.18
CA MET A 1 1.85 40.34 -18.26
C MET A 1 1.51 39.69 -19.60
N PRO A 2 2.48 39.21 -20.38
CA PRO A 2 2.18 38.47 -21.61
C PRO A 2 1.36 37.23 -21.26
N LYS A 3 0.29 36.97 -22.01
CA LYS A 3 -0.55 35.78 -21.84
C LYS A 3 0.25 34.56 -22.34
N GLN A 4 0.41 33.54 -21.50
CA GLN A 4 0.97 32.26 -21.91
C GLN A 4 0.20 31.71 -23.11
N THR A 5 0.93 31.12 -24.05
CA THR A 5 0.32 30.34 -25.13
C THR A 5 -0.29 29.05 -24.56
N GLU A 6 -1.28 28.49 -25.25
CA GLU A 6 -1.91 27.23 -24.84
C GLU A 6 -0.89 26.08 -24.74
N ARG A 7 0.14 26.10 -25.59
CA ARG A 7 1.24 25.12 -25.59
C ARG A 7 2.09 25.21 -24.33
N GLU A 8 2.45 26.42 -23.91
CA GLU A 8 3.21 26.64 -22.67
C GLU A 8 2.39 26.21 -21.45
N ARG A 9 1.09 26.55 -21.44
CA ARG A 9 0.18 26.10 -20.37
C ARG A 9 0.08 24.57 -20.30
N LEU A 10 0.05 23.88 -21.44
CA LEU A 10 0.02 22.42 -21.47
C LEU A 10 1.30 21.81 -20.89
N VAL A 11 2.48 22.33 -21.26
CA VAL A 11 3.77 21.87 -20.72
C VAL A 11 3.84 22.02 -19.20
N ASP A 12 3.36 23.15 -18.68
CA ASP A 12 3.30 23.39 -17.23
C ASP A 12 2.38 22.40 -16.52
N LEU A 13 1.21 22.10 -17.10
CA LEU A 13 0.28 21.11 -16.53
C LEU A 13 0.89 19.70 -16.54
N GLU A 14 1.57 19.30 -17.61
CA GLU A 14 2.26 18.00 -17.68
C GLU A 14 3.43 17.89 -16.69
N SER A 15 4.15 18.99 -16.47
CA SER A 15 5.20 19.06 -15.45
C SER A 15 4.62 18.88 -14.04
N ARG A 16 3.52 19.58 -13.73
CA ARG A 16 2.81 19.45 -12.45
C ARG A 16 2.24 18.05 -12.25
N ARG A 17 1.66 17.44 -13.28
CA ARG A 17 1.14 16.06 -13.22
C ARG A 17 2.26 15.09 -12.85
N ARG A 18 3.40 15.16 -13.54
CA ARG A 18 4.57 14.31 -13.24
C ARG A 18 5.04 14.46 -11.80
N LYS A 19 5.14 15.71 -11.32
CA LYS A 19 5.52 15.97 -9.93
C LYS A 19 4.53 15.36 -8.92
N LEU A 20 3.23 15.48 -9.19
CA LEU A 20 2.20 14.88 -8.34
C LEU A 20 2.26 13.34 -8.35
N ASP A 21 2.53 12.73 -9.50
CA ASP A 21 2.71 11.27 -9.60
C ASP A 21 3.90 10.81 -8.76
N ASP A 22 5.02 11.55 -8.79
CA ASP A 22 6.19 11.27 -7.95
C ASP A 22 5.88 11.41 -6.44
N GLU A 23 5.13 12.45 -6.06
CA GLU A 23 4.69 12.66 -4.66
C GLU A 23 3.76 11.54 -4.18
N VAL A 24 2.83 11.07 -5.04
CA VAL A 24 1.95 9.94 -4.75
C VAL A 24 2.77 8.66 -4.54
N GLU A 25 3.76 8.37 -5.40
CA GLU A 25 4.62 7.22 -5.22
C GLU A 25 5.49 7.31 -3.97
N ALA A 26 6.00 8.49 -3.64
CA ALA A 26 6.73 8.73 -2.40
C ALA A 26 5.84 8.45 -1.17
N ALA A 27 4.60 8.96 -1.15
CA ALA A 27 3.65 8.71 -0.09
C ALA A 27 3.28 7.22 0.04
N ARG A 28 3.08 6.53 -1.09
CA ARG A 28 2.84 5.07 -1.12
C ARG A 28 4.02 4.29 -0.54
N ARG A 29 5.25 4.63 -0.91
CA ARG A 29 6.46 4.00 -0.35
C ARG A 29 6.58 4.24 1.15
N ALA A 30 6.36 5.48 1.62
CA ALA A 30 6.39 5.81 3.03
C ALA A 30 5.35 5.00 3.83
N LEU A 31 4.13 4.87 3.31
CA LEU A 31 3.08 4.08 3.96
C LEU A 31 3.44 2.59 4.04
N ARG A 32 3.92 2.01 2.93
CA ARG A 32 4.39 0.62 2.90
C ARG A 32 5.54 0.39 3.89
N GLY A 33 6.46 1.35 3.99
CA GLY A 33 7.57 1.31 4.95
C GLY A 33 7.09 1.24 6.40
N LYS A 34 6.07 2.01 6.77
CA LYS A 34 5.45 1.94 8.11
C LYS A 34 4.86 0.56 8.40
N TYR A 35 4.18 -0.05 7.44
CA TYR A 35 3.63 -1.40 7.62
C TYR A 35 4.70 -2.48 7.65
N ALA A 36 5.74 -2.37 6.84
CA ALA A 36 6.89 -3.28 6.89
C ALA A 36 7.59 -3.24 8.25
N ALA A 37 7.75 -2.05 8.85
CA ALA A 37 8.31 -1.90 10.19
C ALA A 37 7.42 -2.54 11.28
N ALA A 38 6.10 -2.62 11.10
CA ALA A 38 5.24 -3.32 12.04
C ALA A 38 5.44 -4.84 12.01
N VAL A 39 5.85 -5.40 10.87
CA VAL A 39 6.05 -6.85 10.70
C VAL A 39 7.24 -7.36 11.53
N THR A 40 8.26 -6.52 11.79
CA THR A 40 9.44 -6.94 12.56
C THR A 40 9.14 -7.27 14.02
N GLU A 41 7.99 -6.82 14.52
CA GLU A 41 7.53 -7.05 15.90
C GLU A 41 6.56 -8.25 16.01
N LEU A 42 6.28 -8.96 14.91
CA LEU A 42 5.32 -10.06 14.87
C LEU A 42 6.03 -11.43 14.87
N GLU A 43 5.44 -12.41 15.57
CA GLU A 43 5.87 -13.84 15.52
C GLU A 43 5.53 -14.48 14.16
N VAL A 44 6.20 -14.04 13.10
CA VAL A 44 5.97 -14.54 11.73
C VAL A 44 6.50 -15.96 11.50
N GLU A 45 7.33 -16.49 12.41
CA GLU A 45 8.00 -17.79 12.30
C GLU A 45 7.02 -18.97 12.32
N ARG A 46 5.77 -18.74 12.73
CA ARG A 46 4.68 -19.72 12.63
C ARG A 46 4.19 -19.95 11.20
N LEU A 47 4.63 -19.13 10.25
CA LEU A 47 4.31 -19.20 8.83
C LEU A 47 5.59 -19.31 8.02
N THR A 48 5.53 -20.07 6.93
CA THR A 48 6.56 -19.94 5.89
C THR A 48 6.45 -18.59 5.20
N GLU A 49 7.56 -18.12 4.59
CA GLU A 49 7.57 -16.86 3.82
C GLU A 49 6.48 -16.85 2.73
N ARG A 50 6.25 -18.00 2.08
CA ARG A 50 5.22 -18.15 1.06
C ARG A 50 3.81 -17.96 1.63
N GLU A 51 3.50 -18.64 2.73
CA GLU A 51 2.19 -18.53 3.39
C GLU A 51 1.93 -17.11 3.88
N PHE A 52 2.93 -16.46 4.47
CA PHE A 52 2.83 -15.07 4.89
C PHE A 52 2.47 -14.15 3.71
N ARG A 53 3.20 -14.26 2.59
CA ARG A 53 2.92 -13.45 1.39
C ARG A 53 1.53 -13.72 0.83
N ASP A 54 1.15 -14.99 0.71
CA ASP A 54 -0.15 -15.38 0.18
C ASP A 54 -1.29 -14.86 1.06
N LEU A 55 -1.18 -14.98 2.39
CA LEU A 55 -2.15 -14.44 3.34
C LEU A 55 -2.30 -12.93 3.23
N VAL A 56 -1.19 -12.19 3.17
CA VAL A 56 -1.21 -10.73 3.02
C VAL A 56 -1.85 -10.32 1.68
N VAL A 57 -1.54 -11.01 0.59
CA VAL A 57 -2.14 -10.75 -0.74
C VAL A 57 -3.65 -10.99 -0.72
N GLN A 58 -4.10 -12.11 -0.16
CA GLN A 58 -5.53 -12.39 -0.07
C GLN A 58 -6.24 -11.37 0.84
N ALA A 59 -5.61 -10.96 1.94
CA ALA A 59 -6.17 -9.95 2.83
C ALA A 59 -6.29 -8.57 2.17
N ILE A 60 -5.30 -8.16 1.38
CA ILE A 60 -5.35 -6.91 0.60
C ILE A 60 -6.47 -6.98 -0.45
N ARG A 61 -6.62 -8.13 -1.13
CA ARG A 61 -7.66 -8.33 -2.16
C ARG A 61 -9.08 -8.30 -1.56
N ALA A 62 -9.28 -8.95 -0.42
CA ALA A 62 -10.59 -9.04 0.25
C ALA A 62 -10.93 -7.79 1.07
N GLY A 63 -9.93 -7.01 1.48
CA GLY A 63 -10.06 -5.86 2.36
C GLY A 63 -9.98 -6.25 3.83
N GLY A 64 -9.40 -5.36 4.64
CA GLY A 64 -9.02 -5.67 6.03
C GLY A 64 -10.19 -6.09 6.94
N SER A 65 -11.35 -5.43 6.85
CA SER A 65 -12.50 -5.76 7.72
C SER A 65 -13.07 -7.16 7.43
N PRO A 66 -13.40 -7.52 6.17
CA PRO A 66 -13.80 -8.88 5.82
C PRO A 66 -12.76 -9.95 6.19
N SER A 67 -11.47 -9.70 5.92
CA SER A 67 -10.41 -10.67 6.25
C SER A 67 -10.29 -10.92 7.75
N LEU A 68 -10.33 -9.87 8.57
CA LEU A 68 -10.28 -10.00 10.02
C LEU A 68 -11.52 -10.72 10.57
N ALA A 69 -12.71 -10.45 10.02
CA ALA A 69 -13.93 -11.15 10.41
C ALA A 69 -13.84 -12.66 10.12
N ALA A 70 -13.34 -13.04 8.93
CA ALA A 70 -13.14 -14.44 8.55
C ALA A 70 -12.12 -15.14 9.45
N LEU A 71 -10.97 -14.52 9.71
CA LEU A 71 -9.91 -15.11 10.55
C LEU A 71 -10.34 -15.25 12.01
N LYS A 72 -11.08 -14.28 12.56
CA LYS A 72 -11.60 -14.34 13.94
C LYS A 72 -12.69 -15.40 14.14
N ALA A 73 -13.35 -15.85 13.07
CA ALA A 73 -14.35 -16.91 13.14
C ALA A 73 -13.73 -18.32 13.20
N LEU A 74 -12.43 -18.46 12.97
CA LEU A 74 -11.74 -19.74 13.06
C LEU A 74 -11.66 -20.20 14.53
N PRO A 75 -11.80 -21.50 14.81
CA PRO A 75 -11.59 -22.02 16.15
C PRO A 75 -10.14 -21.77 16.59
N ALA A 76 -9.94 -21.44 17.87
CA ALA A 76 -8.60 -21.26 18.42
C ALA A 76 -7.78 -22.53 18.22
N GLN A 77 -6.60 -22.40 17.62
CA GLN A 77 -5.69 -23.54 17.47
C GLN A 77 -5.22 -23.97 18.86
N PRO A 78 -5.33 -25.27 19.21
CA PRO A 78 -4.79 -25.76 20.48
C PRO A 78 -3.29 -25.46 20.50
N ARG A 79 -2.84 -24.87 21.61
CA ARG A 79 -1.44 -24.47 21.83
C ARG A 79 -0.51 -25.67 21.88
#